data_AF-A4PBU9-F1
#
_entry.id   AF-A4PBU9-F1
#
_cell.length_a   1.000
_cell.length_b   1.000
_cell.length_c   1.000
_cell.angle_alpha   90.00
_cell.angle_beta   90.00
_cell.angle_gamma   90.00
#
_symmetry.space_group_name_H-M   'P 1'
#
loop_
_entity.id
_entity.type
_entity.pdbx_description
1 polymer ?
#
loop_
_entity_poly.entity_id
_entity_poly.type
_entity_poly.pdbx_seq_one_letter_code
_entity_poly.pdbx_strand_id
1 'polypeptide(L)'
;GKDIVQFAKTLGISHSSIDGKICSGEHADGTSSPTNGYKAVPGANTTAQCSNLKGYGNKGDESFSSFVKKVELENKNWPTGKIHNSTVVDGVANGNAKAVATDLTKLTSDEKTIVA
;
A
#
# COMPACT_ATOMS: atom_id res chain seq x y z
N GLY A 1 -3.76 -13.15 -2.12
CA GLY A 1 -2.40 -12.79 -1.66
C GLY A 1 -1.38 -13.04 -2.77
N LYS A 2 -1.20 -14.30 -3.17
CA LYS A 2 -0.16 -14.69 -4.14
C LYS A 2 -0.22 -13.94 -5.48
N ASP A 3 -1.42 -13.81 -6.07
CA ASP A 3 -1.57 -13.15 -7.39
C ASP A 3 -1.23 -11.67 -7.33
N ILE A 4 -1.70 -10.96 -6.30
CA ILE A 4 -1.41 -9.53 -6.13
C ILE A 4 0.08 -9.28 -5.83
N VAL A 5 0.73 -10.20 -5.12
CA VAL A 5 2.18 -10.13 -4.88
C VAL A 5 2.96 -10.28 -6.18
N GLN A 6 2.58 -11.25 -7.03
CA GLN A 6 3.25 -11.45 -8.31
C GLN A 6 2.98 -10.29 -9.27
N PHE A 7 1.75 -9.78 -9.29
CA PHE A 7 1.36 -8.61 -10.07
C PHE A 7 2.21 -7.39 -9.70
N ALA A 8 2.36 -7.08 -8.41
CA ALA A 8 3.20 -5.97 -7.95
C ALA A 8 4.68 -6.13 -8.33
N LYS A 9 5.23 -7.36 -8.21
CA LYS A 9 6.61 -7.67 -8.60
C LYS A 9 6.83 -7.40 -10.09
N THR A 10 5.94 -7.85 -10.95
CA THR A 10 6.02 -7.61 -12.41
C THR A 10 5.86 -6.12 -12.73
N LEU A 11 4.88 -5.45 -12.12
CA LEU A 11 4.60 -4.04 -12.36
C LEU A 11 5.79 -3.15 -11.97
N GLY A 12 6.43 -3.43 -10.84
CA GLY A 12 7.63 -2.71 -10.39
C GLY A 12 8.85 -2.86 -11.30
N ILE A 13 8.93 -3.94 -12.09
CA ILE A 13 10.02 -4.16 -13.07
C ILE A 13 9.70 -3.45 -14.39
N SER A 14 8.49 -3.62 -14.91
CA SER A 14 8.15 -3.21 -16.28
C SER A 14 7.53 -1.81 -16.39
N HIS A 15 6.87 -1.34 -15.32
CA HIS A 15 6.06 -0.11 -15.32
C HIS A 15 6.18 0.65 -14.00
N SER A 16 7.41 1.07 -13.65
CA SER A 16 7.70 1.79 -12.41
C SER A 16 6.85 3.05 -12.20
N SER A 17 6.44 3.72 -13.29
CA SER A 17 5.52 4.87 -13.22
C SER A 17 4.11 4.50 -12.74
N ILE A 18 3.62 3.29 -13.06
CA ILE A 18 2.32 2.79 -12.57
C ILE A 18 2.49 2.21 -11.16
N ASP A 19 3.59 1.49 -10.92
CA ASP A 19 3.96 0.98 -9.58
C ASP A 19 3.96 2.09 -8.52
N GLY A 20 4.50 3.27 -8.86
CA GLY A 20 4.52 4.45 -8.01
C GLY A 20 3.16 5.16 -7.81
N LYS A 21 2.10 4.74 -8.49
CA LYS A 21 0.74 5.30 -8.35
C LYS A 21 -0.17 4.49 -7.42
N ILE A 22 0.20 3.25 -7.11
CA ILE A 22 -0.60 2.33 -6.30
C ILE A 22 0.05 2.22 -4.92
N CYS A 23 -0.74 2.32 -3.85
CA CYS A 23 -0.23 2.32 -2.47
C CYS A 23 0.86 3.36 -2.21
N SER A 24 0.76 4.55 -2.80
CA SER A 24 1.67 5.67 -2.56
C SER A 24 0.96 6.90 -1.98
N GLY A 25 -0.34 6.78 -1.72
CA GLY A 25 -1.22 7.87 -1.30
C GLY A 25 -1.44 8.01 0.21
N GLU A 26 -2.38 8.87 0.57
CA GLU A 26 -2.76 9.17 1.96
C GLU A 26 -4.26 8.99 2.24
N HIS A 27 -5.01 8.41 1.29
CA HIS A 27 -6.47 8.37 1.34
C HIS A 27 -7.04 7.23 2.20
N ALA A 28 -6.21 6.31 2.70
CA ALA A 28 -6.65 5.26 3.61
C ALA A 28 -6.63 5.76 5.06
N ASP A 29 -7.71 5.45 5.78
CA ASP A 29 -7.91 5.82 7.17
C ASP A 29 -7.32 4.78 8.12
N GLY A 30 -7.20 5.15 9.41
CA GLY A 30 -6.84 4.23 10.49
C GLY A 30 -5.74 4.74 11.41
N THR A 31 -4.92 5.70 10.98
CA THR A 31 -3.91 6.33 11.84
C THR A 31 -4.22 7.81 12.03
N SER A 32 -4.09 8.29 13.28
CA SER A 32 -4.14 9.72 13.62
C SER A 32 -2.76 10.37 13.59
N SER A 33 -1.69 9.57 13.74
CA SER A 33 -0.31 10.02 13.66
C SER A 33 0.22 9.99 12.22
N PRO A 34 1.15 10.90 11.85
CA PRO A 34 1.84 10.85 10.58
C PRO A 34 2.55 9.52 10.34
N THR A 35 2.47 9.04 9.11
CA THR A 35 3.09 7.79 8.67
C THR A 35 3.90 8.03 7.41
N ASN A 36 5.12 7.49 7.34
CA ASN A 36 6.06 7.80 6.26
C ASN A 36 6.72 6.58 5.60
N GLY A 37 6.28 5.37 5.94
CA GLY A 37 6.79 4.16 5.32
C GLY A 37 6.07 2.89 5.73
N TYR A 38 6.37 1.82 5.01
CA TYR A 38 5.74 0.53 5.20
C TYR A 38 6.54 -0.40 6.11
N LYS A 39 5.83 -1.10 7.01
CA LYS A 39 6.34 -2.22 7.80
C LYS A 39 5.24 -3.24 8.05
N ALA A 40 5.60 -4.53 8.00
CA ALA A 40 4.66 -5.60 8.26
C ALA A 40 4.06 -5.59 9.68
N VAL A 41 4.82 -5.10 10.67
CA VAL A 41 4.35 -4.78 12.01
C VAL A 41 4.59 -3.29 12.22
N PRO A 42 3.54 -2.44 12.13
CA PRO A 42 3.69 -1.00 12.17
C PRO A 42 4.06 -0.49 13.57
N GLY A 43 5.04 0.40 13.66
CA GLY A 43 5.25 1.28 14.82
C GLY A 43 4.58 2.65 14.63
N ALA A 44 4.85 3.59 15.55
CA ALA A 44 4.20 4.90 15.61
C ALA A 44 4.12 5.69 14.29
N ASN A 45 5.16 5.60 13.45
CA ASN A 45 5.28 6.38 12.20
C ASN A 45 5.28 5.51 10.93
N THR A 46 4.92 4.23 11.03
CA THR A 46 4.89 3.30 9.89
C THR A 46 3.53 2.63 9.81
N THR A 47 3.20 2.09 8.64
CA THR A 47 1.89 1.46 8.43
C THR A 47 2.04 0.12 7.71
N ALA A 48 1.07 -0.78 7.87
CA ALA A 48 0.85 -1.92 6.97
C ALA A 48 -0.41 -1.72 6.12
N GLN A 49 -0.93 -0.49 6.09
CA GLN A 49 -2.12 -0.08 5.35
C GLN A 49 -1.72 0.65 4.06
N CYS A 50 -2.08 0.09 2.91
CA CYS A 50 -1.90 0.70 1.59
C CYS A 50 -2.52 2.09 1.56
N SER A 51 -1.79 3.06 1.00
CA SER A 51 -2.19 4.46 0.89
C SER A 51 -2.56 5.16 2.20
N ASN A 52 -1.98 4.72 3.33
CA ASN A 52 -2.02 5.40 4.62
C ASN A 52 -0.67 6.06 4.92
N LEU A 53 -0.14 6.91 4.03
CA LEU A 53 1.14 7.65 4.21
C LEU A 53 0.87 9.13 4.57
N LYS A 54 0.29 9.40 5.76
CA LYS A 54 -0.34 10.68 6.19
C LYS A 54 0.63 11.88 6.44
N GLY A 55 1.77 11.92 5.77
CA GLY A 55 2.59 13.13 5.67
C GLY A 55 3.55 13.41 6.84
N TYR A 56 4.78 12.89 6.75
CA TYR A 56 6.00 13.51 7.28
C TYR A 56 7.22 13.02 6.47
N GLY A 57 7.97 13.93 5.84
CA GLY A 57 9.18 13.60 5.05
C GLY A 57 8.91 13.07 3.63
N ASN A 58 9.99 12.75 2.91
CA ASN A 58 9.91 12.23 1.54
C ASN A 58 9.17 10.88 1.54
N LYS A 59 7.97 10.84 0.94
CA LYS A 59 7.29 9.59 0.49
C LYS A 59 8.10 8.80 -0.55
N GLY A 60 9.34 9.22 -0.81
CA GLY A 60 9.96 9.28 -2.12
C GLY A 60 10.15 7.96 -2.85
N ASP A 61 9.98 6.82 -2.17
CA ASP A 61 10.23 5.50 -2.73
C ASP A 61 9.12 4.48 -2.40
N GLU A 62 8.00 4.90 -1.78
CA GLU A 62 6.92 3.95 -1.49
C GLU A 62 6.02 3.77 -2.71
N SER A 63 6.17 2.62 -3.34
CA SER A 63 5.39 2.12 -4.46
C SER A 63 4.64 0.85 -4.07
N PHE A 64 3.86 0.30 -5.01
CA PHE A 64 3.12 -0.93 -4.78
C PHE A 64 4.02 -2.15 -4.57
N SER A 65 5.08 -2.29 -5.35
CA SER A 65 6.09 -3.34 -5.16
C SER A 65 6.81 -3.20 -3.81
N SER A 66 7.12 -1.96 -3.38
CA SER A 66 7.68 -1.67 -2.07
C SER A 66 6.71 -2.04 -0.94
N PHE A 67 5.44 -1.66 -1.06
CA PHE A 67 4.37 -2.02 -0.13
C PHE A 67 4.29 -3.54 0.03
N VAL A 68 4.13 -4.28 -1.07
CA VAL A 68 4.03 -5.75 -1.07
C VAL A 68 5.19 -6.40 -0.33
N LYS A 69 6.41 -5.92 -0.59
CA LYS A 69 7.64 -6.44 0.05
C LYS A 69 7.70 -6.10 1.54
N LYS A 70 7.57 -4.82 1.90
CA LYS A 70 7.78 -4.32 3.26
C LYS A 70 6.68 -4.73 4.23
N VAL A 71 5.46 -4.95 3.74
CA VAL A 71 4.34 -5.42 4.57
C VAL A 71 4.19 -6.94 4.59
N GLU A 72 5.06 -7.67 3.88
CA GLU A 72 5.04 -9.13 3.76
C GLU A 72 3.69 -9.67 3.27
N LEU A 73 3.14 -9.05 2.21
CA LEU A 73 1.78 -9.30 1.70
C LEU A 73 1.53 -10.75 1.26
N GLU A 74 2.60 -11.48 0.99
CA GLU A 74 2.57 -12.91 0.65
C GLU A 74 2.09 -13.77 1.82
N ASN A 75 2.42 -13.39 3.06
CA ASN A 75 2.17 -14.19 4.26
C ASN A 75 1.14 -13.57 5.21
N LYS A 76 0.98 -12.24 5.21
CA LYS A 76 0.11 -11.52 6.15
C LYS A 76 -0.33 -10.17 5.59
N ASN A 77 -1.16 -9.44 6.35
CA ASN A 77 -1.63 -8.09 6.03
C ASN A 77 -2.46 -7.99 4.74
N TRP A 78 -3.06 -9.10 4.29
CA TRP A 78 -4.01 -9.11 3.18
C TRP A 78 -5.24 -9.95 3.53
N PRO A 79 -6.46 -9.49 3.20
CA PRO A 79 -6.82 -8.21 2.56
C PRO A 79 -6.92 -7.03 3.54
N THR A 80 -6.88 -7.30 4.84
CA THR A 80 -6.89 -6.30 5.91
C THR A 80 -5.46 -5.98 6.31
N GLY A 81 -5.10 -4.69 6.29
CA GLY A 81 -3.81 -4.22 6.78
C GLY A 81 -3.79 -4.04 8.29
N LYS A 82 -2.64 -3.63 8.81
CA LYS A 82 -2.46 -3.21 10.20
C LYS A 82 -2.08 -1.74 10.26
N ILE A 83 -2.44 -1.12 11.37
CA ILE A 83 -2.18 0.29 11.67
C ILE A 83 -1.61 0.38 13.09
N HIS A 84 -0.98 1.51 13.41
CA HIS A 84 -0.56 1.82 14.76
C HIS A 84 -1.53 2.86 15.38
N ASN A 85 -2.27 2.45 16.39
CA ASN A 85 -3.12 3.31 17.21
C ASN A 85 -2.83 3.06 18.68
N SER A 86 -1.80 3.72 19.23
CA SER A 86 -1.17 3.44 20.54
C SER A 86 -0.56 2.03 20.69
N THR A 87 -1.12 1.04 20.00
CA THR A 87 -0.65 -0.33 19.82
C THR A 87 -0.89 -0.77 18.38
N VAL A 88 -0.36 -1.93 18.00
CA VAL A 88 -0.62 -2.53 16.68
C VAL A 88 -2.01 -3.15 16.68
N VAL A 89 -2.88 -2.67 15.80
CA VAL A 89 -4.24 -3.19 15.63
C VAL A 89 -4.52 -3.45 14.16
N ASP A 90 -5.52 -4.28 13.90
CA ASP A 90 -6.02 -4.44 12.53
C ASP A 90 -6.66 -3.14 12.05
N GLY A 91 -6.44 -2.81 10.78
CA GLY A 91 -7.12 -1.71 10.12
C GLY A 91 -8.59 -2.03 9.83
N VAL A 92 -9.22 -1.15 9.07
CA VAL A 92 -10.57 -1.40 8.56
C VAL A 92 -10.59 -2.70 7.75
N ALA A 93 -11.64 -3.51 7.91
CA ALA A 93 -11.80 -4.76 7.17
C ALA A 93 -11.63 -4.53 5.65
N ASN A 94 -10.79 -5.36 5.02
CA ASN A 94 -10.42 -5.26 3.60
C ASN A 94 -9.72 -3.93 3.23
N GLY A 95 -9.16 -3.20 4.18
CA GLY A 95 -8.58 -1.88 3.98
C GLY A 95 -7.51 -1.85 2.88
N ASN A 96 -6.62 -2.86 2.80
CA ASN A 96 -5.60 -2.91 1.76
C ASN A 96 -6.21 -3.21 0.38
N ALA A 97 -7.13 -4.16 0.31
CA ALA A 97 -7.83 -4.47 -0.94
C ALA A 97 -8.62 -3.27 -1.48
N LYS A 98 -9.33 -2.54 -0.60
CA LYS A 98 -10.08 -1.35 -0.98
C LYS A 98 -9.17 -0.21 -1.44
N ALA A 99 -8.04 -0.01 -0.77
CA ALA A 99 -7.07 1.01 -1.15
C ALA A 99 -6.44 0.72 -2.51
N VAL A 100 -5.97 -0.50 -2.75
CA VAL A 100 -5.45 -0.92 -4.06
C VAL A 100 -6.49 -0.72 -5.16
N ALA A 101 -7.73 -1.17 -4.95
CA ALA A 101 -8.80 -0.99 -5.93
C ALA A 101 -9.05 0.50 -6.22
N THR A 102 -9.06 1.33 -5.19
CA THR A 102 -9.22 2.79 -5.34
C THR A 102 -8.10 3.37 -6.21
N ASP A 103 -6.86 2.99 -5.99
CA ASP A 103 -5.73 3.49 -6.79
C ASP A 103 -5.78 2.99 -8.25
N LEU A 104 -6.12 1.72 -8.48
CA LEU A 104 -6.33 1.18 -9.83
C LEU A 104 -7.42 1.94 -10.60
N THR A 105 -8.51 2.36 -9.95
CA THR A 105 -9.57 3.13 -10.63
C THR A 105 -9.15 4.53 -11.04
N LYS A 106 -8.11 5.10 -10.41
CA LYS A 106 -7.57 6.43 -10.73
C LYS A 106 -6.53 6.42 -11.87
N LEU A 107 -6.11 5.25 -12.32
CA LEU A 107 -5.23 5.13 -13.48
C LEU A 107 -5.91 5.65 -14.75
N THR A 108 -5.09 6.14 -15.68
CA THR A 108 -5.54 6.53 -17.03
C THR A 108 -6.01 5.30 -17.82
N SER A 109 -6.71 5.50 -18.94
CA SER A 109 -7.18 4.39 -19.78
C SER A 109 -6.04 3.51 -20.30
N ASP A 110 -4.92 4.11 -20.71
CA ASP A 110 -3.75 3.36 -21.21
C ASP A 110 -3.10 2.55 -20.08
N GLU A 111 -2.95 3.14 -18.90
CA GLU A 111 -2.42 2.45 -17.72
C GLU A 111 -3.33 1.31 -17.26
N LYS A 112 -4.66 1.50 -17.34
CA LYS A 112 -5.65 0.44 -17.08
C LYS A 112 -5.50 -0.73 -18.04
N THR A 113 -5.17 -0.48 -19.29
CA THR A 113 -4.93 -1.53 -20.29
C THR A 113 -3.68 -2.35 -19.95
N ILE A 114 -2.67 -1.73 -19.34
CA ILE A 114 -1.44 -2.42 -18.91
C ILE A 114 -1.67 -3.31 -17.69
N VAL A 115 -2.54 -2.90 -16.76
CA VAL A 115 -2.76 -3.62 -15.49
C VAL A 115 -3.93 -4.61 -15.50
N ALA A 116 -4.72 -4.63 -16.57
CA ALA A 116 -5.82 -5.57 -16.77
C ALA A 116 -5.32 -6.95 -17.19
#